data_AF-A0A8J8EUU5-F1
#
_entry.id   AF-A0A8J8EUU5-F1
#
_cell.length_a   1.000
_cell.length_b   1.000
_cell.length_c   1.000
_cell.angle_alpha   90.00
_cell.angle_beta   90.00
_cell.angle_gamma   90.00
#
_symmetry.space_group_name_H-M   'P 1'
#
loop_
_entity.id
_entity.type
_entity.pdbx_description
1 polymer ?
#
loop_
_entity_poly.entity_id
_entity_poly.type
_entity_poly.pdbx_seq_one_letter_code
_entity_poly.pdbx_strand_id
1 'polypeptide(L)'
;LADTLGIQNVGNEITYDVIKDIDFLILGQPSQALSPDEIQAIVQWWNDGNRILWIAGDSDYGDGKDRIDFANAILDAIGANLRLDQASVEDADSNAGAGYRVVAIVNPEADTPEKDMITKDLTNGGKVLFHGPGVVAYVDDSGNWKPLTPDVEGIYIIVTSTSSGGQIVDNTDPAPNAYEVGATGEFPLMAVQFFDDKKNVLIVSGETPYGGYEPMWAPEYKDVKLDGPQFVTNFIHWAITVQQNLGQETATETGENSTCGPAALVGLALIPLALYRRRK
;
A
#
# COMPACT_ATOMS: atom_id res chain seq x y z
N LEU A 1 5.92 23.73 2.66
CA LEU A 1 6.91 22.67 2.28
C LEU A 1 6.41 21.86 1.08
N ALA A 2 5.11 21.58 0.93
CA ALA A 2 4.55 21.05 -0.32
C ALA A 2 4.65 22.05 -1.50
N ASP A 3 4.27 23.32 -1.27
CA ASP A 3 4.31 24.38 -2.29
C ASP A 3 5.72 24.65 -2.84
N THR A 4 6.76 24.40 -2.03
CA THR A 4 8.17 24.55 -2.43
C THR A 4 8.69 23.39 -3.29
N LEU A 5 7.97 22.27 -3.31
CA LEU A 5 8.28 21.08 -4.13
C LEU A 5 7.44 21.03 -5.41
N GLY A 6 6.60 22.05 -5.67
CA GLY A 6 5.67 22.05 -6.80
C GLY A 6 4.51 21.08 -6.65
N ILE A 7 4.31 20.50 -5.46
CA ILE A 7 3.16 19.65 -5.16
C ILE A 7 1.96 20.56 -4.96
N GLN A 8 0.99 20.46 -5.86
CA GLN A 8 -0.23 21.25 -5.80
C GLN A 8 -1.06 20.83 -4.59
N ASN A 9 -1.43 21.79 -3.73
CA ASN A 9 -2.55 21.58 -2.82
C ASN A 9 -3.84 21.63 -3.64
N VAL A 10 -4.54 20.50 -3.69
CA VAL A 10 -5.74 20.32 -4.51
C VAL A 10 -7.05 20.52 -3.74
N GLY A 11 -7.01 20.76 -2.42
CA GLY A 11 -8.20 20.98 -1.60
C GLY A 11 -8.04 20.51 -0.15
N ASN A 12 -9.09 20.74 0.65
CA ASN A 12 -9.18 20.27 2.05
C ASN A 12 -10.12 19.05 2.22
N GLU A 13 -10.83 18.67 1.16
CA GLU A 13 -11.79 17.56 1.12
C GLU A 13 -11.58 16.78 -0.18
N ILE A 14 -11.80 15.47 -0.12
CA ILE A 14 -11.69 14.60 -1.30
C ILE A 14 -13.00 14.67 -2.08
N THR A 15 -13.06 15.56 -3.06
CA THR A 15 -14.21 15.63 -3.99
C THR A 15 -13.81 15.11 -5.37
N TYR A 16 -14.77 14.61 -6.15
CA TYR A 16 -14.49 14.10 -7.48
C TYR A 16 -13.80 15.15 -8.37
N ASP A 17 -14.27 16.40 -8.32
CA ASP A 17 -13.68 17.50 -9.09
C ASP A 17 -12.21 17.79 -8.73
N VAL A 18 -11.81 17.49 -7.49
CA VAL A 18 -10.44 17.66 -7.00
C VAL A 18 -9.53 16.52 -7.47
N ILE A 19 -10.06 15.30 -7.58
CA ILE A 19 -9.24 14.11 -7.87
C ILE A 19 -9.38 13.55 -9.29
N LYS A 20 -10.35 13.99 -10.09
CA LYS A 20 -10.63 13.45 -11.45
C LYS A 20 -9.44 13.42 -12.41
N ASP A 21 -8.51 14.37 -12.25
CA ASP A 21 -7.31 14.51 -13.08
C ASP A 21 -6.05 13.94 -12.40
N ILE A 22 -6.20 13.26 -11.25
CA ILE A 22 -5.11 12.58 -10.54
C ILE A 22 -5.04 11.13 -11.01
N ASP A 23 -3.88 10.70 -11.50
CA ASP A 23 -3.66 9.32 -11.94
C ASP A 23 -3.31 8.38 -10.78
N PHE A 24 -2.58 8.91 -9.79
CA PHE A 24 -2.10 8.17 -8.63
C PHE A 24 -2.50 8.89 -7.34
N LEU A 25 -3.41 8.29 -6.57
CA LEU A 25 -3.82 8.77 -5.25
C LEU A 25 -3.15 7.92 -4.15
N ILE A 26 -2.50 8.57 -3.18
CA ILE A 26 -1.93 7.90 -2.00
C ILE A 26 -2.68 8.39 -0.75
N LEU A 27 -3.32 7.45 -0.06
CA LEU A 27 -3.95 7.62 1.24
C LEU A 27 -3.07 6.91 2.27
N GLY A 28 -2.05 7.61 2.75
CA GLY A 28 -1.01 7.00 3.59
C GLY A 28 -1.52 6.42 4.91
N GLN A 29 -2.38 7.15 5.62
CA GLN A 29 -3.02 6.63 6.81
C GLN A 29 -4.18 7.54 7.22
N PRO A 30 -5.43 7.21 6.86
CA PRO A 30 -6.55 8.04 7.26
C PRO A 30 -6.62 8.13 8.80
N SER A 31 -6.52 9.33 9.37
CA SER A 31 -6.66 9.54 10.83
C SER A 31 -8.08 9.92 11.24
N GLN A 32 -8.99 9.97 10.28
CA GLN A 32 -10.41 10.23 10.46
C GLN A 32 -11.19 9.49 9.39
N ALA A 33 -12.43 9.11 9.71
CA ALA A 33 -13.35 8.56 8.72
C ALA A 33 -13.56 9.58 7.61
N LEU A 34 -13.49 9.12 6.36
CA LEU A 34 -13.95 9.90 5.22
C LEU A 34 -15.48 9.97 5.28
N SER A 35 -16.02 11.12 4.89
CA SER A 35 -17.47 11.27 4.75
C SER A 35 -18.00 10.35 3.63
N PRO A 36 -19.30 10.02 3.63
CA PRO A 36 -19.90 9.27 2.53
C PRO A 36 -19.66 9.92 1.16
N ASP A 37 -19.69 11.25 1.08
CA ASP A 37 -19.46 11.98 -0.16
C ASP A 37 -18.00 11.85 -0.66
N GLU A 38 -17.02 11.86 0.26
CA GLU A 38 -15.61 11.63 -0.07
C GLU A 38 -15.36 10.18 -0.54
N ILE A 39 -15.99 9.20 0.12
CA ILE A 39 -15.93 7.81 -0.34
C ILE A 39 -16.55 7.68 -1.73
N GLN A 40 -17.70 8.29 -1.98
CA GLN A 40 -18.34 8.26 -3.30
C GLN A 40 -17.51 8.97 -4.37
N ALA A 41 -16.80 10.05 -4.04
CA ALA A 41 -15.85 10.68 -4.94
C ALA A 41 -14.73 9.71 -5.35
N ILE A 42 -14.16 8.96 -4.40
CA ILE A 42 -13.15 7.93 -4.67
C ILE A 42 -13.74 6.80 -5.52
N VAL A 43 -14.94 6.32 -5.20
CA VAL A 43 -15.62 5.27 -5.98
C VAL A 43 -15.85 5.72 -7.42
N GLN A 44 -16.31 6.95 -7.64
CA GLN A 44 -16.50 7.49 -8.98
C GLN A 44 -15.15 7.58 -9.72
N TRP A 45 -14.14 8.18 -9.10
CA TRP A 45 -12.79 8.32 -9.67
C TRP A 45 -12.18 6.95 -10.02
N TRP A 46 -12.34 5.96 -9.15
CA TRP A 46 -11.89 4.58 -9.37
C TRP A 46 -12.61 3.94 -10.56
N ASN A 47 -13.92 4.15 -10.70
CA ASN A 47 -14.70 3.57 -11.78
C ASN A 47 -14.46 4.20 -13.16
N ASP A 48 -13.84 5.39 -13.24
CA ASP A 48 -13.39 5.95 -14.53
C ASP A 48 -12.26 5.12 -15.17
N GLY A 49 -11.57 4.29 -14.39
CA GLY A 49 -10.47 3.47 -14.84
C GLY A 49 -9.15 4.24 -14.99
N ASN A 50 -8.09 3.50 -15.32
CA ASN A 50 -6.71 4.00 -15.42
C ASN A 50 -6.28 4.74 -14.14
N ARG A 51 -6.60 4.18 -12.97
CA ARG A 51 -6.26 4.73 -11.65
C ARG A 51 -5.26 3.88 -10.89
N ILE A 52 -4.46 4.52 -10.05
CA ILE A 52 -3.61 3.85 -9.06
C ILE A 52 -3.98 4.38 -7.68
N LEU A 53 -4.44 3.49 -6.80
CA LEU A 53 -4.76 3.84 -5.42
C LEU A 53 -3.79 3.10 -4.51
N TRP A 54 -3.01 3.83 -3.72
CA TRP A 54 -2.28 3.28 -2.59
C TRP A 54 -2.96 3.70 -1.31
N ILE A 55 -3.57 2.74 -0.63
CA ILE A 55 -4.18 2.94 0.67
C ILE A 55 -3.40 2.19 1.75
N ALA A 56 -3.10 2.88 2.83
CA ALA A 56 -2.38 2.30 3.94
C ALA A 56 -3.13 2.55 5.25
N GLY A 57 -2.93 1.62 6.18
CA GLY A 57 -3.47 1.69 7.53
C GLY A 57 -2.36 1.63 8.58
N ASP A 58 -2.67 1.05 9.72
CA ASP A 58 -1.78 0.89 10.88
C ASP A 58 -1.91 -0.55 11.39
N SER A 59 -1.22 -0.84 12.48
CA SER A 59 -1.59 -1.89 13.42
C SER A 59 -2.88 -1.58 14.18
N ASP A 60 -3.39 -2.54 14.95
CA ASP A 60 -4.52 -2.36 15.87
C ASP A 60 -4.13 -1.64 17.19
N TYR A 61 -2.88 -1.20 17.35
CA TYR A 61 -2.45 -0.51 18.57
C TYR A 61 -2.94 0.95 18.65
N GLY A 62 -3.46 1.36 19.80
CA GLY A 62 -3.87 2.75 20.04
C GLY A 62 -5.07 3.17 19.21
N ASP A 63 -4.91 4.20 18.36
CA ASP A 63 -5.94 4.62 17.39
C ASP A 63 -5.83 3.87 16.06
N GLY A 64 -4.87 2.97 15.90
CA GLY A 64 -4.61 2.24 14.67
C GLY A 64 -5.77 1.36 14.21
N LYS A 65 -6.53 0.75 15.13
CA LYS A 65 -7.78 0.04 14.81
C LYS A 65 -8.79 0.89 14.03
N ASP A 66 -8.86 2.19 14.31
CA ASP A 66 -9.76 3.10 13.60
C ASP A 66 -9.20 3.42 12.20
N ARG A 67 -7.87 3.51 12.06
CA ARG A 67 -7.19 3.72 10.77
C ARG A 67 -7.40 2.51 9.85
N ILE A 68 -7.35 1.30 10.40
CA ILE A 68 -7.72 0.06 9.70
C ILE A 68 -9.17 0.13 9.21
N ASP A 69 -10.12 0.50 10.09
CA ASP A 69 -11.54 0.62 9.71
C ASP A 69 -11.77 1.67 8.62
N PHE A 70 -11.11 2.82 8.71
CA PHE A 70 -11.22 3.88 7.69
C PHE A 70 -10.66 3.42 6.35
N ALA A 71 -9.55 2.70 6.34
CA ALA A 71 -8.98 2.12 5.13
C ALA A 71 -9.91 1.05 4.52
N ASN A 72 -10.40 0.14 5.36
CA ASN A 72 -11.29 -0.93 4.94
C ASN A 72 -12.64 -0.42 4.41
N ALA A 73 -13.16 0.70 4.93
CA ALA A 73 -14.37 1.33 4.40
C ALA A 73 -14.21 1.77 2.92
N ILE A 74 -13.03 2.26 2.55
CA ILE A 74 -12.72 2.64 1.16
C ILE A 74 -12.52 1.41 0.30
N LEU A 75 -11.75 0.42 0.79
CA LEU A 75 -11.52 -0.85 0.11
C LEU A 75 -12.82 -1.61 -0.19
N ASP A 76 -13.77 -1.57 0.74
CA ASP A 76 -15.10 -2.11 0.57
C ASP A 76 -15.92 -1.37 -0.49
N ALA A 77 -15.92 -0.04 -0.41
CA ALA A 77 -16.67 0.79 -1.35
C ALA A 77 -16.22 0.64 -2.82
N ILE A 78 -14.93 0.41 -3.06
CA ILE A 78 -14.38 0.19 -4.41
C ILE A 78 -14.49 -1.27 -4.90
N GLY A 79 -14.98 -2.18 -4.05
CA GLY A 79 -15.14 -3.59 -4.37
C GLY A 79 -13.82 -4.37 -4.42
N ALA A 80 -12.83 -3.98 -3.62
CA ALA A 80 -11.57 -4.71 -3.52
C ALA A 80 -11.72 -5.99 -2.70
N ASN A 81 -10.83 -6.96 -2.93
CA ASN A 81 -10.70 -8.15 -2.09
C ASN A 81 -9.64 -7.98 -1.01
N LEU A 82 -8.62 -7.14 -1.24
CA LEU A 82 -7.64 -6.83 -0.20
C LEU A 82 -8.27 -6.06 0.96
N ARG A 83 -7.85 -6.40 2.19
CA ARG A 83 -8.21 -5.72 3.44
C ARG A 83 -7.02 -5.62 4.37
N LEU A 84 -7.12 -4.79 5.39
CA LEU A 84 -6.24 -4.84 6.55
C LEU A 84 -6.97 -5.55 7.69
N ASP A 85 -6.34 -6.56 8.29
CA ASP A 85 -6.91 -7.24 9.44
C ASP A 85 -6.67 -6.45 10.73
N GLN A 86 -7.53 -6.67 11.73
CA GLN A 86 -7.44 -6.01 13.04
C GLN A 86 -6.38 -6.70 13.91
N ALA A 87 -5.11 -6.52 13.52
CA ALA A 87 -3.93 -7.09 14.17
C ALA A 87 -2.70 -6.22 13.92
N SER A 88 -1.62 -6.49 14.65
CA SER A 88 -0.27 -6.04 14.32
C SER A 88 0.62 -7.19 13.90
N VAL A 89 1.59 -6.93 13.03
CA VAL A 89 2.72 -7.83 12.80
C VAL A 89 3.94 -7.33 13.57
N GLU A 90 4.50 -8.20 14.40
CA GLU A 90 5.81 -8.00 15.00
C GLU A 90 6.84 -8.92 14.37
N ASP A 91 8.11 -8.52 14.36
CA ASP A 91 9.22 -9.35 13.90
C ASP A 91 10.37 -9.33 14.91
N ALA A 92 10.57 -10.44 15.62
CA ALA A 92 11.61 -10.56 16.65
C ALA A 92 13.03 -10.56 16.08
N ASP A 93 13.22 -10.93 14.82
CA ASP A 93 14.52 -11.12 14.18
C ASP A 93 14.94 -9.93 13.32
N SER A 94 14.00 -9.36 12.57
CA SER A 94 14.23 -8.23 11.65
C SER A 94 13.47 -6.99 12.13
N ASN A 95 14.10 -6.24 13.04
CA ASN A 95 13.51 -5.01 13.58
C ASN A 95 14.53 -3.92 13.94
N ALA A 96 14.03 -2.71 14.18
CA ALA A 96 14.78 -1.55 14.65
C ALA A 96 14.68 -1.36 16.18
N GLY A 97 15.07 -2.40 16.92
CA GLY A 97 15.21 -2.39 18.39
C GLY A 97 13.96 -2.76 19.20
N ALA A 98 12.86 -3.13 18.55
CA ALA A 98 11.66 -3.71 19.16
C ALA A 98 10.83 -4.44 18.09
N GLY A 99 10.15 -5.53 18.42
CA GLY A 99 9.45 -6.40 17.46
C GLY A 99 8.46 -5.66 16.55
N TYR A 100 7.70 -4.72 17.10
CA TYR A 100 6.76 -3.88 16.35
C TYR A 100 7.43 -2.88 15.38
N ARG A 101 8.74 -2.64 15.45
CA ARG A 101 9.47 -1.77 14.51
C ARG A 101 10.05 -2.61 13.38
N VAL A 102 9.17 -3.25 12.64
CA VAL A 102 9.50 -4.27 11.66
C VAL A 102 10.39 -3.68 10.56
N VAL A 103 11.52 -4.31 10.34
CA VAL A 103 12.38 -4.09 9.17
C VAL A 103 11.96 -5.13 8.15
N ALA A 104 10.94 -4.78 7.38
CA ALA A 104 10.30 -5.66 6.42
C ALA A 104 11.19 -5.92 5.20
N ILE A 105 10.91 -7.02 4.50
CA ILE A 105 11.68 -7.46 3.35
C ILE A 105 10.85 -7.21 2.09
N VAL A 106 11.40 -6.45 1.15
CA VAL A 106 10.88 -6.32 -0.21
C VAL A 106 11.21 -7.60 -0.98
N ASN A 107 10.22 -8.47 -1.10
CA ASN A 107 10.33 -9.80 -1.72
C ASN A 107 9.09 -10.09 -2.59
N PRO A 108 8.91 -9.35 -3.70
CA PRO A 108 7.76 -9.57 -4.56
C PRO A 108 7.67 -11.01 -5.04
N GLU A 109 6.44 -11.54 -5.07
CA GLU A 109 6.17 -12.89 -5.53
C GLU A 109 6.77 -13.16 -6.91
N ALA A 110 7.08 -14.43 -7.17
CA ALA A 110 7.84 -14.84 -8.34
C ALA A 110 7.20 -14.37 -9.67
N ASP A 111 5.87 -14.38 -9.72
CA ASP A 111 5.06 -14.08 -10.90
C ASP A 111 4.56 -12.63 -10.93
N THR A 112 5.01 -11.78 -10.00
CA THR A 112 4.74 -10.34 -10.04
C THR A 112 5.28 -9.76 -11.36
N PRO A 113 4.45 -9.13 -12.21
CA PRO A 113 4.90 -8.55 -13.48
C PRO A 113 6.00 -7.52 -13.26
N GLU A 114 7.05 -7.52 -14.09
CA GLU A 114 8.14 -6.52 -14.03
C GLU A 114 8.80 -6.36 -12.64
N LYS A 115 8.80 -7.41 -11.81
CA LYS A 115 9.26 -7.34 -10.40
C LYS A 115 10.69 -6.81 -10.21
N ASP A 116 11.55 -6.99 -11.22
CA ASP A 116 12.93 -6.49 -11.17
C ASP A 116 12.98 -4.97 -11.07
N MET A 117 11.95 -4.25 -11.53
CA MET A 117 11.81 -2.80 -11.33
C MET A 117 11.66 -2.46 -9.85
N ILE A 118 10.92 -3.27 -9.09
CA ILE A 118 10.66 -3.05 -7.66
C ILE A 118 11.98 -3.14 -6.88
N THR A 119 12.78 -4.17 -7.15
CA THR A 119 14.02 -4.48 -6.42
C THR A 119 15.27 -3.80 -6.99
N LYS A 120 15.11 -2.97 -8.01
CA LYS A 120 16.23 -2.33 -8.70
C LYS A 120 17.03 -1.42 -7.76
N ASP A 121 18.35 -1.59 -7.73
CA ASP A 121 19.28 -0.74 -6.99
C ASP A 121 18.99 -0.65 -5.47
N LEU A 122 18.26 -1.62 -4.89
CA LEU A 122 18.13 -1.74 -3.44
C LEU A 122 19.45 -2.24 -2.86
N THR A 123 20.09 -1.46 -1.99
CA THR A 123 21.47 -1.70 -1.53
C THR A 123 21.55 -2.26 -0.12
N ASN A 124 20.44 -2.20 0.63
CA ASN A 124 20.35 -2.67 2.01
C ASN A 124 19.60 -4.01 2.12
N GLY A 125 19.55 -4.77 1.00
CA GLY A 125 18.93 -6.10 0.94
C GLY A 125 17.41 -6.06 0.90
N GLY A 126 16.81 -4.98 0.39
CA GLY A 126 15.36 -4.82 0.32
C GLY A 126 14.73 -4.50 1.67
N LYS A 127 15.50 -3.94 2.62
CA LYS A 127 15.00 -3.61 3.95
C LYS A 127 14.24 -2.30 3.95
N VAL A 128 12.97 -2.32 4.36
CA VAL A 128 12.13 -1.13 4.47
C VAL A 128 11.43 -1.08 5.82
N LEU A 129 11.17 0.12 6.34
CA LEU A 129 10.57 0.28 7.66
C LEU A 129 9.05 0.13 7.58
N PHE A 130 8.52 -0.71 8.45
CA PHE A 130 7.10 -0.82 8.76
C PHE A 130 6.98 -0.59 10.29
N HIS A 131 6.58 0.61 10.73
CA HIS A 131 6.69 1.06 12.13
C HIS A 131 5.39 0.81 12.90
N GLY A 132 5.15 -0.45 13.22
CA GLY A 132 3.91 -0.93 13.85
C GLY A 132 2.88 -1.32 12.80
N PRO A 133 3.19 -2.23 11.87
CA PRO A 133 2.31 -2.47 10.74
C PRO A 133 1.12 -3.35 11.08
N GLY A 134 0.01 -3.11 10.40
CA GLY A 134 -1.06 -4.09 10.24
C GLY A 134 -0.67 -5.21 9.27
N VAL A 135 -1.49 -6.25 9.21
CA VAL A 135 -1.35 -7.36 8.25
C VAL A 135 -2.39 -7.24 7.12
N VAL A 136 -1.96 -7.52 5.89
CA VAL A 136 -2.86 -7.52 4.73
C VAL A 136 -3.58 -8.86 4.64
N ALA A 137 -4.90 -8.83 4.55
CA ALA A 137 -5.77 -9.99 4.40
C ALA A 137 -6.50 -9.99 3.06
N TYR A 138 -7.21 -11.08 2.80
CA TYR A 138 -8.06 -11.28 1.63
C TYR A 138 -9.50 -11.57 2.05
N VAL A 139 -10.46 -10.96 1.36
CA VAL A 139 -11.90 -11.27 1.49
C VAL A 139 -12.37 -11.93 0.20
N ASP A 140 -12.90 -13.14 0.32
CA ASP A 140 -13.43 -13.89 -0.82
C ASP A 140 -14.79 -13.35 -1.31
N ASP A 141 -15.25 -13.84 -2.47
CA ASP A 141 -16.52 -13.41 -3.08
C ASP A 141 -17.76 -13.70 -2.22
N SER A 142 -17.62 -14.53 -1.18
CA SER A 142 -18.68 -14.83 -0.20
C SER A 142 -18.60 -13.93 1.03
N GLY A 143 -17.65 -12.99 1.09
CA GLY A 143 -17.43 -12.09 2.21
C GLY A 143 -16.63 -12.69 3.37
N ASN A 144 -15.99 -13.85 3.17
CA ASN A 144 -15.19 -14.47 4.23
C ASN A 144 -13.76 -13.93 4.21
N TRP A 145 -13.30 -13.52 5.38
CA TRP A 145 -11.91 -13.13 5.62
C TRP A 145 -11.01 -14.36 5.65
N LYS A 146 -9.84 -14.26 5.00
CA LYS A 146 -8.81 -15.29 4.95
C LYS A 146 -7.43 -14.67 5.05
N PRO A 147 -6.44 -15.38 5.62
CA PRO A 147 -5.04 -15.04 5.42
C PRO A 147 -4.76 -14.89 3.93
N LEU A 148 -4.09 -13.81 3.54
CA LEU A 148 -3.59 -13.67 2.18
C LEU A 148 -2.40 -14.62 2.00
N THR A 149 -2.51 -15.51 1.02
CA THR A 149 -1.45 -16.42 0.59
C THR A 149 -1.06 -16.10 -0.85
N PRO A 150 0.12 -16.57 -1.30
CA PRO A 150 0.39 -16.66 -2.73
C PRO A 150 -0.71 -17.45 -3.45
N ASP A 151 -0.85 -17.26 -4.77
CA ASP A 151 -1.80 -17.93 -5.67
C ASP A 151 -3.22 -17.34 -5.76
N VAL A 152 -3.48 -16.18 -5.16
CA VAL A 152 -4.75 -15.46 -5.41
C VAL A 152 -4.63 -14.70 -6.73
N GLU A 153 -5.43 -15.10 -7.72
CA GLU A 153 -5.38 -14.51 -9.07
C GLU A 153 -5.54 -12.99 -9.04
N GLY A 154 -4.65 -12.29 -9.76
CA GLY A 154 -4.64 -10.83 -9.83
C GLY A 154 -4.16 -10.12 -8.56
N ILE A 155 -3.70 -10.86 -7.54
CA ILE A 155 -3.16 -10.32 -6.30
C ILE A 155 -1.71 -10.79 -6.12
N TYR A 156 -0.84 -9.87 -5.70
CA TYR A 156 0.60 -10.13 -5.52
C TYR A 156 1.08 -9.58 -4.18
N ILE A 157 1.72 -10.42 -3.36
CA ILE A 157 2.41 -9.99 -2.14
C ILE A 157 3.76 -9.38 -2.53
N ILE A 158 4.06 -8.19 -2.01
CA ILE A 158 5.26 -7.40 -2.35
C ILE A 158 6.26 -7.32 -1.20
N VAL A 159 5.75 -7.09 0.00
CA VAL A 159 6.58 -6.88 1.20
C VAL A 159 6.03 -7.74 2.33
N THR A 160 6.93 -8.41 3.03
CA THR A 160 6.60 -9.32 4.13
C THR A 160 7.45 -9.07 5.38
N SER A 161 7.00 -9.58 6.53
CA SER A 161 7.89 -9.85 7.67
C SER A 161 8.87 -10.99 7.33
N THR A 162 9.84 -11.27 8.19
CA THR A 162 10.63 -12.50 8.04
C THR A 162 9.85 -13.73 8.51
N SER A 163 10.11 -14.87 7.88
CA SER A 163 9.50 -16.15 8.27
C SER A 163 9.94 -16.67 9.64
N SER A 164 11.13 -16.29 10.13
CA SER A 164 11.68 -16.79 11.40
C SER A 164 11.26 -15.95 12.60
N GLY A 165 11.03 -14.66 12.42
CA GLY A 165 10.72 -13.72 13.49
C GLY A 165 9.28 -13.19 13.49
N GLY A 166 8.53 -13.33 12.40
CA GLY A 166 7.19 -12.77 12.25
C GLY A 166 6.16 -13.41 13.18
N GLN A 167 5.32 -12.58 13.79
CA GLN A 167 4.21 -12.98 14.65
C GLN A 167 3.00 -12.05 14.52
N ILE A 168 1.79 -12.63 14.52
CA ILE A 168 0.53 -11.90 14.67
C ILE A 168 0.29 -11.58 16.14
N VAL A 169 0.05 -10.31 16.44
CA VAL A 169 -0.23 -9.80 17.78
C VAL A 169 -1.54 -9.03 17.75
N ASP A 170 -2.33 -9.19 18.81
CA ASP A 170 -3.58 -8.46 19.06
C ASP A 170 -3.34 -7.51 20.24
N ASN A 171 -3.51 -6.23 19.98
CA ASN A 171 -3.31 -5.12 20.91
C ASN A 171 -4.64 -4.53 21.39
N THR A 172 -5.65 -4.50 20.53
CA THR A 172 -6.94 -3.83 20.82
C THR A 172 -8.09 -4.52 20.10
N ASP A 173 -9.21 -4.75 20.82
CA ASP A 173 -10.46 -5.18 20.21
C ASP A 173 -10.88 -4.31 19.00
N PRO A 174 -11.44 -4.89 17.93
CA PRO A 174 -11.86 -6.29 17.82
C PRO A 174 -10.72 -7.23 17.42
N ALA A 175 -10.86 -8.51 17.75
CA ALA A 175 -9.93 -9.55 17.31
C ALA A 175 -9.83 -9.63 15.77
N PRO A 176 -8.69 -10.12 15.23
CA PRO A 176 -8.51 -10.28 13.80
C PRO A 176 -9.52 -11.27 13.21
N ASN A 177 -9.93 -11.02 11.96
CA ASN A 177 -10.89 -11.82 11.21
C ASN A 177 -10.23 -12.93 10.39
N ALA A 178 -9.03 -12.68 9.87
CA ALA A 178 -8.32 -13.56 8.96
C ALA A 178 -7.21 -14.35 9.67
N TYR A 179 -6.45 -13.71 10.55
CA TYR A 179 -5.26 -14.29 11.15
C TYR A 179 -5.48 -14.76 12.60
N GLU A 180 -4.83 -15.85 12.97
CA GLU A 180 -4.84 -16.34 14.36
C GLU A 180 -3.81 -15.57 15.21
N VAL A 181 -4.23 -15.02 16.34
CA VAL A 181 -3.33 -14.34 17.29
C VAL A 181 -2.26 -15.31 17.80
N GLY A 182 -1.00 -14.87 17.76
CA GLY A 182 0.16 -15.66 18.13
C GLY A 182 0.69 -16.57 17.02
N ALA A 183 0.04 -16.63 15.85
CA ALA A 183 0.58 -17.32 14.68
C ALA A 183 1.96 -16.74 14.33
N THR A 184 2.90 -17.63 14.00
CA THR A 184 4.27 -17.28 13.60
C THR A 184 4.52 -17.62 12.15
N GLY A 185 5.28 -16.80 11.44
CA GLY A 185 5.63 -17.05 10.04
C GLY A 185 5.90 -15.78 9.26
N GLU A 186 5.86 -15.90 7.94
CA GLU A 186 5.98 -14.78 7.01
C GLU A 186 4.59 -14.19 6.76
N PHE A 187 4.41 -12.89 7.05
CA PHE A 187 3.13 -12.22 6.94
C PHE A 187 3.17 -11.09 5.91
N PRO A 188 2.15 -10.96 5.06
CA PRO A 188 2.07 -9.89 4.06
C PRO A 188 1.81 -8.55 4.72
N LEU A 189 2.74 -7.61 4.52
CA LEU A 189 2.63 -6.24 5.00
C LEU A 189 2.23 -5.28 3.88
N MET A 190 2.43 -5.68 2.63
CA MET A 190 2.03 -4.93 1.45
C MET A 190 1.68 -5.88 0.32
N ALA A 191 0.52 -5.68 -0.30
CA ALA A 191 0.07 -6.43 -1.47
C ALA A 191 -0.59 -5.51 -2.50
N VAL A 192 -0.72 -6.03 -3.71
CA VAL A 192 -1.30 -5.32 -4.85
C VAL A 192 -2.42 -6.15 -5.45
N GLN A 193 -3.51 -5.51 -5.87
CA GLN A 193 -4.59 -6.13 -6.63
C GLN A 193 -4.78 -5.39 -7.96
N PHE A 194 -4.87 -6.14 -9.06
CA PHE A 194 -5.18 -5.60 -10.38
C PHE A 194 -6.67 -5.71 -10.71
N PHE A 195 -7.16 -4.69 -11.41
CA PHE A 195 -8.51 -4.65 -11.97
C PHE A 195 -8.37 -4.43 -13.47
N ASP A 196 -8.14 -5.51 -14.20
CA ASP A 196 -7.74 -5.49 -15.62
C ASP A 196 -8.81 -4.83 -16.51
N ASP A 197 -10.09 -5.01 -16.19
CA ASP A 197 -11.22 -4.42 -16.90
C ASP A 197 -11.20 -2.89 -16.88
N LYS A 198 -10.72 -2.31 -15.79
CA LYS A 198 -10.60 -0.86 -15.58
C LYS A 198 -9.18 -0.35 -15.77
N LYS A 199 -8.18 -1.23 -15.89
CA LYS A 199 -6.75 -0.91 -15.80
C LYS A 199 -6.40 -0.18 -14.50
N ASN A 200 -7.00 -0.60 -13.39
CA ASN A 200 -6.66 -0.04 -12.08
C ASN A 200 -5.66 -0.91 -11.33
N VAL A 201 -4.81 -0.25 -10.55
CA VAL A 201 -3.87 -0.89 -9.64
C VAL A 201 -4.18 -0.43 -8.22
N LEU A 202 -4.53 -1.37 -7.34
CA LEU A 202 -4.74 -1.11 -5.93
C LEU A 202 -3.54 -1.62 -5.14
N ILE A 203 -2.98 -0.77 -4.28
CA ILE A 203 -1.88 -1.09 -3.39
C ILE A 203 -2.40 -0.94 -1.96
N VAL A 204 -2.26 -1.98 -1.14
CA VAL A 204 -2.64 -1.99 0.27
C VAL A 204 -1.42 -2.27 1.12
N SER A 205 -1.14 -1.43 2.12
CA SER A 205 -0.06 -1.69 3.07
C SER A 205 -0.44 -1.43 4.52
N GLY A 206 0.15 -2.19 5.43
CA GLY A 206 -0.02 -2.05 6.88
C GLY A 206 0.71 -0.84 7.48
N GLU A 207 1.51 -0.13 6.69
CA GLU A 207 2.22 1.11 7.07
C GLU A 207 2.18 2.11 5.92
N THR A 208 2.22 3.40 6.25
CA THR A 208 2.23 4.49 5.27
C THR A 208 3.57 4.60 4.51
N PRO A 209 3.54 4.81 3.18
CA PRO A 209 4.75 5.14 2.43
C PRO A 209 5.31 6.54 2.75
N TYR A 210 4.48 7.47 3.25
CA TYR A 210 4.87 8.85 3.55
C TYR A 210 4.07 9.42 4.73
N GLY A 211 4.58 10.49 5.35
CA GLY A 211 3.90 11.05 6.52
C GLY A 211 3.98 10.11 7.72
N GLY A 212 3.00 10.13 8.62
CA GLY A 212 3.05 9.34 9.85
C GLY A 212 4.17 9.76 10.80
N TYR A 213 4.45 8.92 11.81
CA TYR A 213 5.56 9.15 12.75
C TYR A 213 6.91 8.76 12.12
N GLU A 214 7.00 7.55 11.58
CA GLU A 214 8.19 7.01 10.89
C GLU A 214 7.76 6.17 9.67
N PRO A 215 7.66 6.77 8.47
CA PRO A 215 7.12 6.12 7.28
C PRO A 215 8.11 5.16 6.62
N MET A 216 7.60 4.34 5.70
CA MET A 216 8.39 3.46 4.84
C MET A 216 9.48 4.18 4.04
N TRP A 217 9.30 5.47 3.72
CA TRP A 217 10.30 6.31 3.04
C TRP A 217 11.56 6.56 3.88
N ALA A 218 11.58 6.24 5.17
CA ALA A 218 12.76 6.49 6.02
C ALA A 218 14.02 5.82 5.44
N PRO A 219 15.13 6.57 5.22
CA PRO A 219 16.39 6.01 4.75
C PRO A 219 17.15 5.28 5.87
N GLU A 220 16.85 5.60 7.12
CA GLU A 220 17.48 5.05 8.31
C GLU A 220 16.55 5.20 9.51
N TYR A 221 16.53 4.22 10.40
CA TYR A 221 15.87 4.34 11.71
C TYR A 221 16.59 3.49 12.74
N LYS A 222 16.93 4.08 13.90
CA LYS A 222 17.69 3.42 14.99
C LYS A 222 18.97 2.71 14.49
N ASP A 223 19.78 3.41 13.71
CA ASP A 223 21.04 2.92 13.10
C ASP A 223 20.87 1.77 12.09
N VAL A 224 19.64 1.40 11.72
CA VAL A 224 19.36 0.45 10.63
C VAL A 224 19.23 1.23 9.34
N LYS A 225 20.12 0.97 8.37
CA LYS A 225 20.03 1.50 7.01
C LYS A 225 18.93 0.79 6.23
N LEU A 226 18.15 1.57 5.50
CA LEU A 226 16.94 1.12 4.81
C LEU A 226 16.99 1.55 3.35
N ASP A 227 16.28 0.79 2.51
CA ASP A 227 16.07 1.06 1.10
C ASP A 227 14.82 1.91 0.83
N GLY A 228 14.18 2.46 1.88
CA GLY A 228 12.89 3.17 1.83
C GLY A 228 12.71 4.13 0.65
N PRO A 229 13.57 5.16 0.48
CA PRO A 229 13.43 6.10 -0.62
C PRO A 229 13.53 5.45 -2.00
N GLN A 230 14.46 4.50 -2.17
CA GLN A 230 14.66 3.80 -3.44
C GLN A 230 13.47 2.86 -3.73
N PHE A 231 13.02 2.10 -2.74
CA PHE A 231 11.88 1.21 -2.86
C PHE A 231 10.61 1.97 -3.22
N VAL A 232 10.22 3.01 -2.49
CA VAL A 232 8.99 3.76 -2.78
C VAL A 232 9.06 4.42 -4.18
N THR A 233 10.23 4.94 -4.57
CA THR A 233 10.45 5.48 -5.93
C THR A 233 10.27 4.41 -7.00
N ASN A 234 10.94 3.26 -6.85
CA ASN A 234 10.81 2.12 -7.75
C ASN A 234 9.37 1.65 -7.85
N PHE A 235 8.69 1.56 -6.70
CA PHE A 235 7.35 1.02 -6.62
C PHE A 235 6.31 1.92 -7.30
N ILE A 236 6.45 3.24 -7.16
CA ILE A 236 5.63 4.20 -7.91
C ILE A 236 5.84 4.01 -9.42
N HIS A 237 7.09 3.95 -9.88
CA HIS A 237 7.39 3.72 -11.29
C HIS A 237 6.87 2.39 -11.81
N TRP A 238 7.05 1.32 -11.03
CA TRP A 238 6.53 -0.01 -11.33
C TRP A 238 5.01 -0.01 -11.46
N ALA A 239 4.29 0.58 -10.50
CA ALA A 239 2.82 0.61 -10.53
C ALA A 239 2.30 1.35 -11.77
N ILE A 240 2.93 2.47 -12.15
CA ILE A 240 2.62 3.22 -13.37
C ILE A 240 2.88 2.37 -14.62
N THR A 241 4.03 1.71 -14.70
CA THR A 241 4.39 0.87 -15.85
C THR A 241 3.43 -0.31 -15.99
N VAL A 242 3.12 -1.00 -14.90
CA VAL A 242 2.19 -2.14 -14.93
C VAL A 242 0.79 -1.69 -15.32
N GLN A 243 0.27 -0.61 -14.73
CA GLN A 243 -1.04 -0.06 -15.08
C GLN A 243 -1.18 0.22 -16.59
N GLN A 244 -0.17 0.85 -17.20
CA GLN A 244 -0.14 1.15 -18.64
C GLN A 244 -0.21 -0.11 -19.52
N ASN A 245 0.29 -1.23 -18.99
CA ASN A 245 0.32 -2.52 -19.67
C ASN A 245 -0.89 -3.41 -19.35
N LEU A 246 -1.72 -3.07 -18.35
CA LEU A 246 -2.93 -3.82 -18.05
C LEU A 246 -3.89 -3.85 -19.24
N GLY A 247 -4.49 -5.02 -19.46
CA GLY A 247 -5.41 -5.28 -20.57
C GLY A 247 -4.76 -5.22 -21.96
N GLN A 248 -3.43 -5.13 -22.07
CA GLN A 248 -2.75 -5.42 -23.34
C GLN A 248 -2.69 -6.94 -23.47
N GLU A 249 -3.44 -7.51 -24.42
CA GLU A 249 -3.21 -8.91 -24.81
C GLU A 249 -1.75 -9.04 -25.21
N THR A 250 -1.02 -9.99 -24.63
CA THR A 250 0.30 -10.40 -25.15
C THR A 250 0.11 -10.82 -26.60
N ALA A 251 0.37 -9.91 -27.52
CA ALA A 251 0.52 -10.24 -28.93
C ALA A 251 1.69 -11.22 -28.99
N THR A 252 1.34 -12.51 -29.10
CA THR A 252 2.29 -13.57 -29.44
C THR A 252 3.13 -13.05 -30.60
N GLU A 253 4.44 -12.89 -30.39
CA GLU A 253 5.34 -12.32 -31.38
C GLU A 253 5.25 -13.10 -32.70
N THR A 254 4.58 -12.51 -33.68
CA THR A 254 4.84 -12.77 -35.10
C THR A 254 5.09 -11.44 -35.78
N GLY A 255 6.37 -11.05 -35.79
CA GLY A 255 6.99 -10.31 -36.89
C GLY A 255 6.68 -8.83 -37.08
N GLU A 256 7.77 -8.07 -37.21
CA GLU A 256 7.92 -6.80 -37.96
C GLU A 256 7.54 -5.46 -37.28
N ASN A 257 8.61 -4.72 -36.94
CA ASN A 257 8.82 -3.27 -37.06
C ASN A 257 7.60 -2.32 -36.99
N SER A 258 7.52 -1.48 -35.95
CA SER A 258 7.53 0.01 -36.11
C SER A 258 7.38 0.79 -34.78
N THR A 259 8.38 1.63 -34.52
CA THR A 259 8.39 3.02 -33.98
C THR A 259 7.37 3.54 -32.94
N CYS A 260 7.94 4.09 -31.86
CA CYS A 260 7.64 5.31 -31.07
C CYS A 260 6.19 5.62 -30.60
N GLY A 261 6.06 5.75 -29.27
CA GLY A 261 5.00 6.52 -28.59
C GLY A 261 5.58 7.44 -27.50
N PRO A 262 4.97 8.61 -27.21
CA PRO A 262 5.58 9.70 -26.46
C PRO A 262 5.51 9.50 -24.93
N ALA A 263 6.52 10.01 -24.23
CA ALA A 263 6.61 10.02 -22.78
C ALA A 263 5.48 10.86 -22.14
N ALA A 264 4.71 10.25 -21.25
CA ALA A 264 3.73 10.93 -20.40
C ALA A 264 4.40 11.41 -19.10
N LEU A 265 4.25 12.70 -18.79
CA LEU A 265 4.63 13.31 -17.51
C LEU A 265 3.55 12.98 -16.48
N VAL A 266 3.93 12.33 -15.37
CA VAL A 266 3.04 11.92 -14.29
C VAL A 266 2.96 13.02 -13.22
N GLY A 267 1.74 13.45 -12.89
CA GLY A 267 1.47 14.34 -11.75
C GLY A 267 1.28 13.52 -10.48
N LEU A 268 2.10 13.78 -9.46
CA LEU A 268 2.01 13.12 -8.15
C LEU A 268 1.41 14.12 -7.13
N ALA A 269 0.32 13.76 -6.46
CA ALA A 269 -0.28 14.57 -5.40
C ALA A 269 -0.31 13.78 -4.07
N LEU A 270 0.27 14.36 -3.02
CA LEU A 270 0.21 13.85 -1.64
C LEU A 270 -0.70 14.75 -0.82
N ILE A 271 -1.69 14.20 -0.14
CA ILE A 271 -2.54 14.94 0.82
C ILE A 271 -1.95 14.76 2.22
N PRO A 272 -1.41 15.81 2.88
CA PRO A 272 -1.02 15.71 4.27
C PRO A 272 -2.24 15.90 5.18
N LEU A 273 -2.56 14.90 5.99
CA LEU A 273 -3.48 15.05 7.11
C LEU A 273 -2.83 15.91 8.20
N ALA A 274 -3.46 17.03 8.56
CA ALA A 274 -2.91 18.00 9.49
C ALA A 274 -2.98 17.50 10.96
N LEU A 275 -1.82 17.31 11.58
CA LEU A 275 -1.65 17.09 13.02
C LEU A 275 -2.04 18.34 13.82
N TYR A 276 -3.12 18.26 14.60
CA TYR A 276 -3.48 19.29 15.58
C TYR A 276 -2.76 19.03 16.93
N ARG A 277 -1.64 19.72 17.17
CA ARG A 277 -1.04 19.83 18.52
C ARG A 277 -1.91 20.74 19.38
N ARG A 278 -2.63 20.18 20.36
CA ARG A 278 -3.21 20.97 21.46
C ARG A 278 -2.09 21.47 22.37
N ARG A 279 -1.96 22.80 22.47
CA ARG A 279 -1.15 23.47 23.50
C ARG A 279 -1.80 23.27 24.88
N LYS A 280 -1.00 22.88 25.86
CA LYS A 280 -1.00 23.46 27.20
C LYS A 280 0.41 23.89 27.53
#